data_AF-X0UDH3-F1
#
_entry.id   AF-X0UDH3-F1
#
_cell.length_a   1.000
_cell.length_b   1.000
_cell.length_c   1.000
_cell.angle_alpha   90.00
_cell.angle_beta   90.00
_cell.angle_gamma   90.00
#
_symmetry.space_group_name_H-M   'P 1'
#
loop_
_entity.id
_entity.type
_entity.pdbx_description
1 polymer ?
#
loop_
_entity_poly.entity_id
_entity_poly.type
_entity_poly.pdbx_seq_one_letter_code
_entity_poly.pdbx_strand_id
1 'polypeptide(L)'
;MKASRLMSRLVVVMCLLFVAVTVFSQEQQSKGEFQPQIGQQGKDVVWVPTPEELVQKMLDLAEVTSKDYVIDLGSGDGRTVIAAAKRGAQALGIEYNP
;
A
#
# COMPACT_ATOMS: atom_id res chain seq x y z
N MET A 1 -35.69 29.59 32.75
CA MET A 1 -35.88 28.75 31.54
C MET A 1 -35.04 29.16 30.33
N LYS A 2 -34.86 30.46 30.02
CA LYS A 2 -34.05 30.91 28.86
C LYS A 2 -32.55 30.59 28.97
N ALA A 3 -31.96 30.74 30.16
CA ALA A 3 -30.53 30.48 30.40
C ALA A 3 -30.12 29.00 30.21
N SER A 4 -30.95 28.05 30.66
CA SER A 4 -30.71 26.61 30.47
C SER A 4 -30.80 26.19 29.00
N ARG A 5 -31.72 26.79 28.23
CA ARG A 5 -31.82 26.59 26.77
C ARG A 5 -30.63 27.19 26.02
N LEU A 6 -30.05 28.29 26.54
CA LEU A 6 -28.86 28.93 25.97
C LEU A 6 -27.60 28.09 26.25
N MET A 7 -27.42 27.59 27.48
CA MET A 7 -26.33 26.69 27.83
C MET A 7 -26.36 25.39 27.02
N SER A 8 -27.53 24.76 26.85
CA SER A 8 -27.65 23.53 26.06
C SER A 8 -27.28 23.74 24.59
N ARG A 9 -27.66 24.87 24.00
CA ARG A 9 -27.24 25.25 22.64
C ARG A 9 -25.73 25.46 22.53
N LEU A 10 -25.13 26.08 23.53
CA LEU A 10 -23.69 26.36 23.53
C LEU A 10 -22.87 25.07 23.64
N VAL A 11 -23.33 24.10 24.45
CA VAL A 11 -22.72 22.76 24.54
C VAL A 11 -22.85 22.00 23.23
N VAL A 12 -24.01 22.03 22.57
CA VAL A 12 -24.20 21.35 21.27
C VAL A 12 -23.30 21.95 20.19
N VAL A 13 -23.19 23.29 20.13
CA VAL A 13 -22.28 23.97 19.19
C VAL A 13 -20.82 23.61 19.47
N MET A 14 -20.42 23.55 20.75
CA MET A 14 -19.08 23.14 21.14
C MET A 14 -18.79 21.70 20.74
N CYS A 15 -19.73 20.77 20.94
CA CYS A 15 -19.59 19.37 20.51
C CYS A 15 -19.50 19.25 18.98
N LEU A 16 -20.32 20.00 18.23
CA LEU A 16 -20.27 20.02 16.76
C LEU A 16 -18.93 20.55 16.24
N LEU A 17 -18.40 21.61 16.86
CA LEU A 17 -17.08 22.14 16.54
C LEU A 17 -15.97 21.13 16.84
N PHE A 18 -16.05 20.43 17.97
CA PHE A 18 -15.06 19.41 18.34
C PHE A 18 -15.04 18.24 17.35
N VAL A 19 -16.21 17.77 16.92
CA VAL A 19 -16.34 16.70 15.91
C VAL A 19 -15.76 17.14 14.56
N ALA A 20 -16.02 18.38 14.12
CA ALA A 20 -15.47 18.91 12.88
C ALA A 20 -13.93 18.93 12.88
N VAL A 21 -13.30 19.30 14.00
CA VAL A 21 -11.83 19.30 14.15
C VAL A 21 -11.25 17.88 14.05
N THR A 22 -11.93 16.88 14.63
CA THR A 22 -11.48 15.48 14.53
C THR A 22 -11.60 14.89 13.12
N VAL A 23 -12.61 15.28 12.35
CA VAL A 23 -12.80 14.81 10.96
C VAL A 23 -11.70 15.36 10.04
N PHE A 24 -11.35 16.64 10.16
CA PHE A 24 -10.25 17.24 9.39
C PHE A 24 -8.87 16.63 9.72
N SER A 25 -8.67 16.16 10.95
CA SER A 25 -7.39 15.52 11.34
C SER A 25 -7.21 14.12 10.75
N GLN A 26 -8.28 13.47 10.27
CA GLN A 26 -8.16 12.17 9.58
C GLN A 26 -7.75 12.28 8.11
N GLU A 27 -7.71 13.48 7.52
CA GLU A 27 -7.36 13.64 6.11
C GLU A 27 -5.84 13.77 5.84
N GLN A 28 -5.02 13.73 6.89
CA GLN A 28 -3.56 13.83 6.75
C GLN A 28 -2.85 12.53 7.15
N GLN A 29 -3.18 11.45 6.44
CA GLN A 29 -2.21 10.39 6.19
C GLN A 29 -2.33 9.92 4.73
N SER A 30 -2.21 10.88 3.82
CA SER A 30 -1.61 10.57 2.52
C SER A 30 -0.18 10.11 2.81
N LYS A 31 0.04 8.79 2.85
CA LYS A 31 1.36 8.23 2.58
C LYS A 31 1.74 8.79 1.21
N GLY A 32 2.59 9.81 1.19
CA GLY A 32 2.98 10.49 -0.05
C GLY A 32 3.32 9.46 -1.11
N GLU A 33 2.85 9.71 -2.33
CA GLU A 33 3.08 8.87 -3.49
C GLU A 33 4.57 8.51 -3.58
N PHE A 34 4.89 7.22 -3.51
CA PHE A 34 6.28 6.77 -3.48
C PHE A 34 6.96 7.16 -4.80
N GLN A 35 7.97 8.03 -4.71
CA GLN A 35 8.78 8.46 -5.84
C GLN A 35 10.12 7.71 -5.79
N PRO A 36 10.44 6.83 -6.77
CA PRO A 36 11.71 6.12 -6.76
C PRO A 36 12.87 7.11 -6.91
N GLN A 37 13.84 7.06 -6.00
CA GLN A 37 15.05 7.89 -6.05
C GLN A 37 16.28 7.04 -6.35
N ILE A 38 16.94 7.27 -7.49
CA ILE A 38 18.14 6.55 -7.91
C ILE A 38 19.34 6.98 -7.05
N GLY A 39 20.07 6.01 -6.48
CA GLY A 39 21.33 6.25 -5.77
C GLY A 39 21.22 6.46 -4.26
N GLN A 40 20.32 5.75 -3.56
CA GLN A 40 20.25 5.78 -2.10
C GLN A 40 21.45 5.07 -1.46
N GLN A 41 22.10 5.71 -0.48
CA GLN A 41 23.27 5.15 0.20
C GLN A 41 22.90 3.84 0.91
N GLY A 42 23.55 2.73 0.53
CA GLY A 42 23.25 1.38 1.06
C GLY A 42 22.11 0.64 0.34
N LYS A 43 21.55 1.20 -0.73
CA LYS A 43 20.59 0.54 -1.63
C LYS A 43 21.03 0.71 -3.08
N ASP A 44 21.56 -0.36 -3.66
CA ASP A 44 21.91 -0.40 -5.08
C ASP A 44 20.67 -0.56 -5.99
N VAL A 45 19.49 -0.83 -5.41
CA VAL A 45 18.24 -1.11 -6.13
C VAL A 45 17.11 -0.21 -5.63
N VAL A 46 16.45 0.48 -6.56
CA VAL A 46 15.23 1.26 -6.33
C VAL A 46 14.00 0.40 -6.57
N TRP A 47 12.92 0.64 -5.83
CA TRP A 47 11.65 -0.02 -6.10
C TRP A 47 10.97 0.63 -7.31
N VAL A 48 10.94 -0.09 -8.43
CA VAL A 48 10.18 0.28 -9.64
C VAL A 48 9.44 -0.98 -10.09
N PRO A 49 8.09 -0.97 -10.10
CA PRO A 49 7.34 -2.18 -10.40
C PRO A 49 7.47 -2.59 -11.86
N THR A 50 7.65 -3.89 -12.10
CA THR A 50 7.60 -4.48 -13.44
C THR A 50 6.17 -4.38 -14.01
N PRO A 51 5.96 -3.88 -15.24
CA PRO A 51 4.64 -3.88 -15.87
C PRO A 51 4.03 -5.29 -15.93
N GLU A 52 2.72 -5.40 -15.70
CA GLU A 52 2.02 -6.70 -15.61
C GLU A 52 2.22 -7.56 -16.87
N GLU A 53 2.15 -6.96 -18.06
CA GLU A 53 2.38 -7.68 -19.32
C GLU A 53 3.79 -8.27 -19.42
N LEU A 54 4.78 -7.58 -18.86
CA LEU A 54 6.16 -8.07 -18.84
C LEU A 54 6.32 -9.21 -17.83
N VAL A 55 5.67 -9.11 -16.65
CA VAL A 55 5.61 -10.22 -15.69
C VAL A 55 5.05 -11.48 -16.34
N GLN A 56 3.93 -11.37 -17.07
CA GLN A 56 3.35 -12.53 -17.77
C GLN A 56 4.32 -13.12 -18.79
N LYS A 57 4.98 -12.28 -19.61
CA LYS A 57 5.99 -12.74 -20.57
C LYS A 57 7.20 -13.41 -19.89
N MET A 58 7.64 -12.90 -18.73
CA MET A 58 8.73 -13.52 -17.96
C MET A 58 8.33 -14.92 -17.49
N LEU A 59 7.12 -15.09 -16.96
CA LEU A 59 6.61 -16.39 -16.53
C LEU A 59 6.37 -17.34 -17.71
N ASP A 60 5.97 -16.83 -18.87
CA ASP A 60 5.86 -17.61 -20.11
C ASP A 60 7.23 -18.08 -20.60
N LEU A 61 8.20 -17.19 -20.65
CA LEU A 61 9.57 -17.47 -21.08
C LEU A 61 10.27 -18.50 -20.19
N ALA A 62 9.99 -18.45 -18.89
CA ALA A 62 10.49 -19.41 -17.92
C ALA A 62 9.67 -20.73 -17.88
N GLU A 63 8.64 -20.85 -18.73
CA GLU A 63 7.74 -22.00 -18.80
C GLU A 63 7.15 -22.40 -17.43
N VAL A 64 6.80 -21.41 -16.60
CA VAL A 64 6.33 -21.67 -15.23
C VAL A 64 5.03 -22.47 -15.23
N THR A 65 5.07 -23.59 -14.51
CA THR A 65 3.97 -24.54 -14.30
C THR A 65 3.62 -24.69 -12.82
N SER A 66 2.58 -25.47 -12.52
CA SER A 66 2.20 -25.81 -11.15
C SER A 66 3.19 -26.72 -10.42
N LYS A 67 4.21 -27.24 -11.11
CA LYS A 67 5.26 -28.06 -10.50
C LYS A 67 6.41 -27.22 -9.94
N ASP A 68 6.43 -25.93 -10.23
CA ASP A 68 7.54 -25.05 -9.92
C ASP A 68 7.38 -24.37 -8.56
N TYR A 69 8.52 -24.03 -7.97
CA TYR A 69 8.64 -23.20 -6.77
C TYR A 69 9.34 -21.89 -7.15
N VAL A 70 8.57 -20.81 -7.27
CA VAL A 70 9.07 -19.50 -7.73
C VAL A 70 9.50 -18.66 -6.53
N ILE A 71 10.74 -18.16 -6.56
CA ILE A 71 11.24 -17.22 -5.55
C ILE A 71 11.51 -15.88 -6.24
N ASP A 72 10.91 -14.81 -5.73
CA ASP A 72 11.11 -13.44 -6.21
C ASP A 72 11.94 -12.63 -5.21
N LEU A 73 13.14 -12.21 -5.62
CA LEU A 73 14.11 -11.51 -4.79
C LEU A 73 13.94 -10.00 -4.96
N GLY A 74 13.41 -9.33 -3.95
CA GLY A 74 12.93 -7.95 -4.06
C GLY A 74 11.50 -7.90 -4.61
N SER A 75 10.59 -8.66 -3.97
CA SER A 75 9.26 -8.88 -4.52
C SER A 75 8.36 -7.65 -4.56
N GLY A 76 8.72 -6.57 -3.86
CA GLY A 76 7.97 -5.32 -3.92
C GLY A 76 6.53 -5.48 -3.47
N ASP A 77 5.58 -5.16 -4.37
CA ASP A 77 4.15 -5.35 -4.12
C ASP A 77 3.66 -6.80 -4.32
N GLY A 78 4.58 -7.73 -4.63
CA GLY A 78 4.31 -9.15 -4.77
C GLY A 78 3.68 -9.54 -6.11
N ARG A 79 3.56 -8.63 -7.08
CA ARG A 79 2.85 -8.91 -8.35
C ARG A 79 3.36 -10.16 -9.08
N THR A 80 4.68 -10.41 -9.09
CA THR A 80 5.30 -11.55 -9.77
C THR A 80 4.93 -12.87 -9.09
N VAL A 81 5.04 -12.95 -7.76
CA VAL A 81 4.70 -14.17 -7.01
C VAL A 81 3.20 -14.44 -7.00
N ILE A 82 2.36 -13.39 -7.00
CA ILE A 82 0.92 -13.52 -7.18
C ILE A 82 0.60 -14.06 -8.58
N ALA A 83 1.25 -13.54 -9.62
CA ALA A 83 1.08 -14.02 -11.00
C ALA A 83 1.54 -15.48 -11.16
N ALA A 84 2.66 -15.85 -10.56
CA ALA A 84 3.14 -17.24 -10.54
C ALA A 84 2.16 -18.18 -9.82
N ALA A 85 1.66 -17.76 -8.65
CA ALA A 85 0.67 -18.52 -7.89
C ALA A 85 -0.65 -18.70 -8.66
N LYS A 86 -1.08 -17.70 -9.44
CA LYS A 86 -2.26 -17.84 -10.34
C LYS A 86 -2.06 -18.90 -11.42
N ARG A 87 -0.82 -19.23 -11.80
CA ARG A 87 -0.50 -20.37 -12.70
C ARG A 87 -0.43 -21.71 -11.98
N GLY A 88 -0.66 -21.71 -10.66
CA GLY A 88 -0.65 -22.90 -9.81
C GLY A 88 0.72 -23.23 -9.22
N ALA A 89 1.75 -22.42 -9.46
CA ALA A 89 3.06 -22.60 -8.84
C ALA A 89 2.99 -22.28 -7.33
N GLN A 90 3.86 -22.91 -6.54
CA GLN A 90 4.14 -22.38 -5.20
C GLN A 90 5.09 -21.18 -5.34
N ALA A 91 4.86 -20.11 -4.59
CA ALA A 91 5.65 -18.89 -4.73
C ALA A 91 6.03 -18.24 -3.40
N LEU A 92 7.23 -17.67 -3.32
CA LEU A 92 7.77 -16.94 -2.17
C LEU A 92 8.34 -15.60 -2.62
N GLY A 93 7.81 -14.51 -2.07
CA GLY A 93 8.41 -13.17 -2.22
C GLY A 93 9.31 -12.86 -1.04
N ILE A 94 10.52 -12.39 -1.32
CA ILE A 94 11.45 -11.88 -0.31
C ILE A 94 11.57 -10.37 -0.53
N GLU A 95 11.11 -9.58 0.43
CA GLU A 95 11.19 -8.11 0.37
C GLU A 95 11.83 -7.60 1.65
N TYR A 96 12.79 -6.68 1.50
CA TYR A 96 13.51 -6.08 2.62
C TYR A 96 12.72 -4.92 3.24
N ASN A 97 11.95 -4.20 2.43
CA ASN A 97 11.18 -3.03 2.87
C ASN A 97 9.85 -3.47 3.51
N PRO A 98 9.63 -3.20 4.82
CA PRO A 98 8.44 -3.62 5.54
C PRO A 98 7.19 -2.80 5.19
#